data_AF-Q4RCL3-F1
#
_entry.id   AF-Q4RCL3-F1
#
_cell.length_a   1.000
_cell.length_b   1.000
_cell.length_c   1.000
_cell.angle_alpha   90.00
_cell.angle_beta   90.00
_cell.angle_gamma   90.00
#
_symmetry.space_group_name_H-M   'P 1'
#
loop_
_entity.id
_entity.type
_entity.pdbx_description
1 polymer ?
#
loop_
_entity_poly.entity_id
_entity_poly.type
_entity_poly.pdbx_seq_one_letter_code
_entity_poly.pdbx_strand_id
1 'polypeptide(L)' 'SKKLSVPASVVSRIMGRGGCNITAIQDVTGAHIDVDKQKDKNGERMITIR' A
#
# COMPACT_ATOMS: atom_id res chain seq x y z
N SER A 1 -3.96 9.64 10.78
CA SER A 1 -3.44 8.50 10.02
C SER A 1 -4.24 7.24 10.33
N LYS A 2 -4.55 6.44 9.29
CA LYS A 2 -5.22 5.13 9.40
C LYS A 2 -4.24 4.02 8.99
N LYS A 3 -4.29 2.88 9.66
CA LYS A 3 -3.47 1.70 9.37
C LYS A 3 -4.35 0.54 8.92
N LEU A 4 -3.88 -0.19 7.90
CA LEU A 4 -4.56 -1.32 7.30
C LEU A 4 -3.57 -2.46 7.15
N SER A 5 -3.89 -3.64 7.70
CA SER A 5 -3.13 -4.86 7.40
C SER A 5 -3.78 -5.54 6.20
N VAL A 6 -2.98 -5.85 5.18
CA VAL A 6 -3.46 -6.52 3.97
C VAL A 6 -2.48 -7.60 3.53
N PRO A 7 -2.94 -8.69 2.90
CA PRO A 7 -2.06 -9.71 2.35
C PRO A 7 -1.05 -9.12 1.35
N ALA A 8 0.20 -9.58 1.38
CA ALA A 8 1.24 -9.11 0.47
C ALA A 8 0.89 -9.29 -1.02
N SER A 9 0.08 -10.30 -1.36
CA SER A 9 -0.43 -10.53 -2.72
C SER A 9 -1.35 -9.41 -3.21
N VAL A 10 -2.15 -8.84 -2.32
CA VAL A 10 -3.07 -7.72 -2.63
C VAL A 10 -2.26 -6.43 -2.82
N VAL A 11 -1.21 -6.24 -2.02
CA VAL A 11 -0.33 -5.06 -2.13
C VAL A 11 0.30 -4.96 -3.51
N SER A 12 0.72 -6.07 -4.11
CA SER A 12 1.27 -6.06 -5.48
C SER A 12 0.28 -5.50 -6.51
N ARG A 13 -1.02 -5.76 -6.34
CA ARG A 13 -2.08 -5.20 -7.20
C ARG A 13 -2.33 -3.72 -6.91
N ILE A 14 -2.31 -3.31 -5.65
CA ILE A 14 -2.47 -1.90 -5.24
C ILE A 14 -1.31 -1.06 -5.78
N MET A 15 -0.07 -1.57 -5.69
CA MET A 15 1.12 -0.86 -6.18
C MET A 15 1.08 -0.69 -7.70
N GLY A 16 0.68 -1.73 -8.44
CA GLY A 16 0.84 -1.77 -9.89
C GLY A 16 2.31 -1.87 -10.32
N ARG A 17 2.55 -1.97 -11.63
CA ARG A 17 3.92 -2.10 -12.16
C ARG A 17 4.70 -0.81 -11.88
N GLY A 18 5.83 -0.93 -11.18
CA GLY A 18 6.67 0.22 -10.84
C GLY A 18 5.99 1.24 -9.89
N GLY A 19 4.92 0.87 -9.21
CA GLY A 19 4.19 1.81 -8.33
C GLY A 19 3.18 2.71 -9.04
N CYS A 20 2.93 2.52 -10.35
CA CYS A 20 2.07 3.43 -11.11
C CYS A 20 0.66 3.60 -10.54
N ASN A 21 0.08 2.53 -9.98
CA ASN A 21 -1.29 2.56 -9.50
C ASN A 21 -1.38 3.25 -8.13
N ILE A 22 -0.44 3.02 -7.22
CA ILE A 22 -0.42 3.72 -5.93
C ILE A 22 -0.13 5.22 -6.11
N THR A 23 0.71 5.60 -7.07
CA THR A 23 0.94 7.00 -7.42
C THR A 23 -0.34 7.64 -7.94
N ALA A 24 -1.02 7.01 -8.90
CA ALA A 24 -2.28 7.53 -9.42
C ALA A 24 -3.38 7.67 -8.34
N ILE A 25 -3.46 6.72 -7.40
CA ILE A 25 -4.38 6.83 -6.27
C ILE A 25 -4.05 8.06 -5.42
N GLN A 26 -2.77 8.25 -5.06
CA GLN A 26 -2.34 9.41 -4.28
C GLN A 26 -2.59 10.73 -5.02
N ASP A 27 -2.37 10.77 -6.33
CA ASP A 27 -2.60 11.96 -7.17
C ASP A 27 -4.10 12.32 -7.24
N VAL A 28 -4.97 11.32 -7.42
CA VAL A 28 -6.43 11.53 -7.54
C VAL A 28 -7.07 11.87 -6.20
N THR A 29 -6.63 11.21 -5.11
CA THR A 29 -7.25 11.42 -3.79
C THR A 29 -6.57 12.50 -2.95
N GLY A 30 -5.36 12.93 -3.33
CA GLY A 30 -4.49 13.80 -2.52
C GLY A 30 -4.03 13.16 -1.21
N ALA A 31 -4.24 11.84 -1.04
CA ALA A 31 -3.87 11.14 0.18
C ALA A 31 -2.41 10.72 0.12
N HIS A 32 -1.74 10.65 1.26
CA HIS A 32 -0.38 10.12 1.33
C HIS A 32 -0.41 8.68 1.84
N ILE A 33 0.08 7.74 1.02
CA ILE A 33 0.00 6.31 1.29
C ILE A 33 1.41 5.74 1.43
N ASP A 34 1.72 5.24 2.62
CA ASP A 34 2.95 4.52 2.93
C ASP A 34 2.68 3.02 3.01
N VAL A 35 3.58 2.21 2.45
CA VAL A 35 3.50 0.75 2.50
C VAL A 35 4.81 0.19 3.05
N ASP A 36 4.70 -0.65 4.07
CA ASP A 36 5.87 -1.28 4.66
C ASP A 36 6.59 -2.19 3.65
N LYS A 37 7.93 -2.11 3.66
CA LYS A 37 8.80 -2.87 2.74
C LYS A 37 8.81 -4.36 3.07
N GLN A 38 8.65 -4.72 4.34
CA GLN A 38 8.66 -6.10 4.81
C GLN A 38 7.23 -6.60 5.03
N LYS A 39 7.03 -7.90 4.77
CA LYS A 39 5.84 -8.62 5.20
C LYS A 39 6.06 -9.18 6.60
N ASP A 40 5.00 -9.29 7.37
CA ASP A 40 5.05 -9.95 8.67
C ASP A 40 5.10 -11.50 8.54
N LYS A 41 5.09 -12.19 9.69
CA LYS A 41 5.10 -13.66 9.76
C LYS A 41 3.84 -14.30 9.16
N ASN A 42 2.75 -13.55 9.07
CA ASN A 42 1.46 -13.99 8.55
C ASN A 42 1.34 -13.71 7.03
N GLY A 43 2.35 -13.08 6.43
CA GLY A 43 2.35 -12.71 5.01
C GLY A 43 1.55 -11.45 4.71
N GLU A 44 1.25 -10.64 5.73
CA GLU A 44 0.58 -9.36 5.58
C GLU A 44 1.59 -8.20 5.51
N ARG A 45 1.15 -7.08 4.96
CA ARG A 45 1.87 -5.80 4.96
C ARG A 45 0.98 -4.72 5.55
N MET A 46 1.61 -3.82 6.28
CA MET A 46 0.95 -2.65 6.81
C MET A 46 0.92 -1.54 5.75
N ILE A 47 -0.26 -0.97 5.54
CA ILE A 47 -0.47 0.25 4.76
C ILE A 47 -0.88 1.35 5.73
N THR A 48 -0.23 2.51 5.63
CA THR A 48 -0.57 3.70 6.41
C THR A 48 -1.06 4.79 5.46
N ILE A 49 -2.27 5.29 5.69
CA ILE A 49 -2.84 6.44 4.98
C ILE A 49 -2.74 7.63 5.93
N ARG A 50 -2.03 8.70 5.54
CA ARG A 50 -1.91 9.93 6.33
C ARG A 50 -2.98 10.94 5.97
#